data_AF-A0A4D6NRU8-F1
#
_entry.id   AF-A0A4D6NRU8-F1
#
_cell.length_a   1.000
_cell.length_b   1.000
_cell.length_c   1.000
_cell.angle_alpha   90.00
_cell.angle_beta   90.00
_cell.angle_gamma   90.00
#
_symmetry.space_group_name_H-M   'P 1'
#
loop_
_entity.id
_entity.type
_entity.pdbx_description
1 polymer ?
#
loop_
_entity_poly.entity_id
_entity_poly.type
_entity_poly.pdbx_seq_one_letter_code
_entity_poly.pdbx_strand_id
1 'polypeptide(L)'
;MASLGTPAHVSSNRPLQCSTRKAKRVRCAASSPRWREGRRTVSFSLLLSHLLLIPHRAAVLASPFDNYVKRKKLDPLEAYVPAVILTEFQIKDLEKTLEGDEPQYDFCRSLLRSGPAASLRVNIRAVAQYASDGGNGKTAFNDVDECLRSLEELDSLLLHATRKDPEASVKSMKAKINSALNALDSLLKTVPSDVLSKGKVIADSYREPEGEETGSLDPELKQLESIL
;
A
#
# COMPACT_ATOMS: atom_id res chain seq x y z
N MET A 1 -76.72 18.36 11.82
CA MET A 1 -77.16 16.96 11.57
C MET A 1 -75.94 16.22 11.04
N ALA A 2 -75.15 15.59 11.92
CA ALA A 2 -75.26 14.18 12.35
C ALA A 2 -74.80 13.24 11.21
N SER A 3 -73.90 12.26 11.36
CA SER A 3 -73.22 11.70 12.53
C SER A 3 -72.02 10.86 12.07
N LEU A 4 -71.08 10.66 13.00
CA LEU A 4 -69.95 9.75 13.06
C LEU A 4 -70.23 8.27 12.71
N GLY A 5 -69.16 7.53 12.36
CA GLY A 5 -69.11 6.08 12.51
C GLY A 5 -67.88 5.37 11.92
N THR A 6 -66.73 5.41 12.60
CA THR A 6 -65.80 4.24 12.74
C THR A 6 -66.38 3.31 13.83
N PRO A 7 -65.88 2.09 14.15
CA PRO A 7 -64.83 1.24 13.54
C PRO A 7 -65.26 -0.25 13.36
N ALA A 8 -64.43 -1.12 12.77
CA ALA A 8 -64.43 -2.55 13.08
C ALA A 8 -63.13 -3.26 12.71
N HIS A 9 -62.62 -4.00 13.68
CA HIS A 9 -61.43 -4.82 13.72
C HIS A 9 -61.83 -6.28 13.47
N VAL A 10 -61.12 -7.02 12.60
CA VAL A 10 -61.13 -8.50 12.66
C VAL A 10 -59.71 -9.02 12.44
N SER A 11 -59.18 -9.55 13.55
CA SER A 11 -58.04 -10.44 13.66
C SER A 11 -58.39 -11.83 13.12
N SER A 12 -57.43 -12.48 12.47
CA SER A 12 -57.36 -13.95 12.41
C SER A 12 -55.94 -14.37 12.01
N ASN A 13 -55.14 -14.65 13.04
CA ASN A 13 -54.01 -15.55 12.94
C ASN A 13 -54.53 -16.97 12.64
N ARG A 14 -53.99 -17.63 11.61
CA ARG A 14 -53.75 -19.09 11.70
C ARG A 14 -52.52 -19.51 10.88
N PRO A 15 -51.65 -20.36 11.44
CA PRO A 15 -50.41 -20.79 10.83
C PRO A 15 -50.61 -22.10 10.07
N LEU A 16 -50.03 -22.25 8.88
CA LEU A 16 -49.83 -23.57 8.28
C LEU A 16 -48.48 -23.63 7.54
N GLN A 17 -47.58 -24.36 8.18
CA GLN A 17 -46.71 -25.39 7.61
C GLN A 17 -45.59 -24.98 6.63
N CYS A 18 -44.41 -24.83 7.24
CA CYS A 18 -43.22 -25.66 7.02
C CYS A 18 -43.11 -26.37 5.65
N SER A 19 -42.33 -25.80 4.73
CA SER A 19 -41.70 -26.55 3.65
C SER A 19 -40.19 -26.42 3.76
N THR A 20 -39.57 -27.50 4.22
CA THR A 20 -38.13 -27.66 4.36
C THR A 20 -37.50 -27.85 2.97
N ARG A 21 -37.02 -26.77 2.35
CA ARG A 21 -36.08 -26.89 1.22
C ARG A 21 -34.70 -27.27 1.76
N LYS A 22 -34.43 -28.57 1.80
CA LYS A 22 -33.09 -29.12 2.09
C LYS A 22 -32.12 -28.69 0.99
N ALA A 23 -31.31 -27.67 1.27
CA ALA A 23 -30.08 -27.43 0.53
C ALA A 23 -29.10 -28.57 0.84
N LYS A 24 -28.80 -29.39 -0.16
CA LYS A 24 -27.81 -30.47 -0.07
C LYS A 24 -26.44 -29.84 0.17
N ARG A 25 -25.95 -29.97 1.39
CA ARG A 25 -24.58 -29.66 1.79
C ARG A 25 -23.67 -30.74 1.20
N VAL A 26 -22.91 -30.41 0.16
CA VAL A 26 -21.85 -31.30 -0.35
C VAL A 26 -20.75 -31.35 0.70
N ARG A 27 -20.67 -32.48 1.40
CA ARG A 27 -19.58 -32.81 2.32
C ARG A 27 -18.58 -33.63 1.52
N CYS A 28 -17.45 -33.02 1.15
CA CYS A 28 -16.31 -33.74 0.61
C CYS A 28 -15.80 -34.70 1.69
N ALA A 29 -16.05 -36.00 1.52
CA ALA A 29 -15.40 -37.04 2.29
C ALA A 29 -14.05 -37.32 1.63
N ALA A 30 -12.97 -36.74 2.18
CA ALA A 30 -11.64 -37.23 1.89
C ALA A 30 -11.49 -38.57 2.60
N SER A 31 -11.46 -39.66 1.82
CA SER A 31 -11.08 -40.98 2.30
C SER A 31 -9.66 -40.93 2.85
N SER A 32 -9.46 -41.35 4.10
CA SER A 32 -8.13 -41.57 4.67
C SER A 32 -7.47 -42.78 3.99
N PRO A 33 -6.16 -42.72 3.67
CA PRO A 33 -5.45 -43.89 3.16
C PRO A 33 -5.34 -44.94 4.28
N ARG A 34 -5.77 -46.16 3.95
CA ARG A 34 -5.65 -47.36 4.78
C ARG A 34 -4.18 -47.76 4.90
N TRP A 35 -3.48 -47.19 5.89
CA TRP A 35 -2.14 -47.64 6.25
C TRP A 35 -2.26 -48.96 7.03
N ARG A 36 -1.65 -50.01 6.48
CA ARG A 36 -1.56 -51.31 7.14
C ARG A 36 -0.61 -51.19 8.33
N GLU A 37 -1.10 -51.65 9.47
CA GLU A 37 -0.34 -52.00 10.65
C GLU A 37 0.74 -53.05 10.30
N GLY A 38 2.01 -52.64 10.34
CA GLY A 38 3.17 -53.53 10.24
C GLY A 38 4.04 -53.32 11.47
N ARG A 39 3.96 -54.25 12.42
CA ARG A 39 4.70 -54.23 13.69
C ARG A 39 6.21 -54.21 13.44
N ARG A 40 6.90 -53.21 13.99
CA ARG A 40 8.28 -53.25 14.54
C ARG A 40 8.61 -51.88 15.14
N THR A 41 8.36 -51.72 16.43
CA THR A 41 8.82 -50.58 17.23
C THR A 41 10.32 -50.74 17.49
N VAL A 42 11.15 -49.90 16.84
CA VAL A 42 12.56 -49.73 17.22
C VAL A 42 12.66 -48.38 17.91
N SER A 43 13.11 -48.40 19.16
CA SER A 43 13.22 -47.24 20.02
C SER A 43 14.30 -46.27 19.51
N PHE A 44 13.90 -45.08 19.04
CA PHE A 44 14.84 -44.01 18.66
C PHE A 44 15.29 -43.15 19.86
N SER A 45 15.02 -43.59 21.10
CA SER A 45 15.24 -42.82 22.32
C SER A 45 16.72 -42.59 22.71
N LEU A 46 17.68 -43.13 21.97
CA LEU A 46 19.12 -43.02 22.28
C LEU A 46 19.92 -42.13 21.33
N LEU A 47 19.31 -41.62 20.24
CA LEU A 47 20.01 -40.71 19.32
C LEU A 47 19.75 -39.22 19.61
N LEU A 48 18.79 -38.90 20.49
CA LEU A 48 18.47 -37.51 20.85
C LEU A 48 19.27 -36.98 22.06
N SER A 49 19.90 -37.86 22.84
CA SER A 49 20.65 -37.47 24.05
C SER A 49 22.03 -36.89 23.76
N HIS A 50 22.59 -37.09 22.56
CA HIS A 50 23.90 -36.55 22.20
C HIS A 50 23.85 -35.14 21.57
N LEU A 51 22.67 -34.59 21.26
CA LEU A 51 22.55 -33.21 20.75
C LEU A 51 22.47 -32.14 21.85
N LEU A 52 22.37 -32.52 23.13
CA LEU A 52 22.21 -31.56 24.24
C LEU A 52 23.52 -31.25 25.00
N LEU A 53 24.67 -31.77 24.56
CA LEU A 53 25.98 -31.34 25.06
C LEU A 53 26.77 -30.60 23.97
N ILE A 54 26.33 -29.39 23.65
CA ILE A 54 27.17 -28.40 22.96
C ILE A 54 27.36 -27.22 23.93
N PRO A 55 28.62 -26.84 24.24
CA PRO A 55 28.88 -25.79 25.21
C PRO A 55 28.35 -24.46 24.69
N HIS A 56 27.85 -23.66 25.64
CA HIS A 56 27.37 -22.30 25.49
C HIS A 56 28.46 -21.39 24.89
N ARG A 57 28.64 -21.41 23.57
CA ARG A 57 29.42 -20.41 22.84
C ARG A 57 28.45 -19.47 22.17
N ALA A 58 28.44 -18.24 22.67
CA ALA A 58 27.84 -17.09 22.02
C ALA A 58 28.43 -16.96 20.61
N ALA A 59 27.71 -17.48 19.62
CA ALA A 59 27.92 -17.20 18.23
C ALA A 59 26.68 -16.46 17.76
N VAL A 60 26.88 -15.17 17.48
CA VAL A 60 25.96 -14.33 16.73
C VAL A 60 25.50 -15.12 15.51
N LEU A 61 24.25 -15.57 15.54
CA LEU A 61 23.62 -16.37 14.50
C LEU A 61 23.41 -15.50 13.26
N ALA A 62 24.43 -15.41 12.40
CA ALA A 62 24.18 -15.20 10.99
C ALA A 62 23.38 -16.40 10.48
N SER A 63 22.25 -16.14 9.81
CA SER A 63 21.38 -17.20 9.26
C SER A 63 22.17 -18.14 8.34
N PRO A 64 22.03 -19.47 8.45
CA PRO A 64 22.77 -20.43 7.61
C PRO A 64 22.43 -20.33 6.10
N PHE A 65 21.40 -19.56 5.74
CA PHE A 65 21.01 -19.28 4.36
C PHE A 65 21.53 -17.93 3.84
N ASP A 66 22.21 -17.13 4.66
CA ASP A 66 22.68 -15.79 4.30
C ASP A 66 23.74 -15.83 3.19
N ASN A 67 24.47 -16.94 3.08
CA ASN A 67 25.46 -17.18 2.02
C ASN A 67 24.86 -17.71 0.70
N TYR A 68 23.62 -18.22 0.72
CA TYR A 68 23.01 -18.90 -0.45
C TYR A 68 21.99 -18.04 -1.20
N VAL A 69 21.46 -17.00 -0.57
CA VAL A 69 20.67 -15.97 -1.25
C VAL A 69 21.60 -14.79 -1.51
N LYS A 70 22.17 -14.71 -2.73
CA LYS A 70 22.78 -13.45 -3.20
C LYS A 70 21.70 -12.38 -3.14
N ARG A 71 21.65 -11.61 -2.06
CA ARG A 71 20.75 -10.46 -1.95
C ARG A 71 21.12 -9.53 -3.10
N LYS A 72 20.16 -9.25 -3.98
CA LYS A 72 20.34 -8.14 -4.93
C LYS A 72 20.60 -6.91 -4.07
N LYS A 73 21.77 -6.31 -4.24
CA LYS A 73 22.07 -5.03 -3.60
C LYS A 73 21.07 -4.02 -4.14
N LEU A 74 20.49 -3.22 -3.26
CA LEU A 74 19.69 -2.07 -3.66
C LEU A 74 20.57 -1.12 -4.48
N ASP A 75 19.94 -0.36 -5.37
CA ASP A 75 20.59 0.77 -6.04
C ASP A 75 20.97 1.82 -5.00
N PRO A 76 21.98 2.67 -5.25
CA PRO A 76 22.36 3.72 -4.32
C PRO A 76 21.15 4.55 -3.85
N LEU A 77 21.17 5.01 -2.59
CA LEU A 77 20.07 5.75 -1.96
C LEU A 77 19.64 6.97 -2.79
N GLU A 78 20.60 7.61 -3.45
CA GLU A 78 20.43 8.73 -4.39
C GLU A 78 19.44 8.43 -5.53
N ALA A 79 19.27 7.16 -5.92
CA ALA A 79 18.34 6.77 -6.97
C ALA A 79 16.87 6.83 -6.51
N TYR A 80 16.61 6.66 -5.21
CA TYR A 80 15.25 6.55 -4.67
C TYR A 80 14.72 7.87 -4.13
N VAL A 81 15.58 8.70 -3.52
CA VAL A 81 15.18 9.94 -2.85
C VAL A 81 14.45 10.94 -3.77
N PRO A 82 14.92 11.23 -4.99
CA PRO A 82 14.21 12.13 -5.90
C PRO A 82 12.79 11.64 -6.20
N ALA A 83 12.60 10.34 -6.43
CA ALA A 83 11.29 9.78 -6.74
C ALA A 83 10.30 9.89 -5.56
N VAL A 84 10.79 9.79 -4.33
CA VAL A 84 9.97 10.03 -3.12
C VAL A 84 9.55 11.49 -3.04
N ILE A 85 10.48 12.44 -3.25
CA ILE A 85 10.18 13.88 -3.22
C ILE A 85 9.19 14.27 -4.34
N LEU A 86 9.37 13.74 -5.55
CA LEU A 86 8.42 13.94 -6.64
C LEU A 86 7.01 13.44 -6.30
N THR A 87 6.92 12.33 -5.56
CA THR A 87 5.63 11.83 -5.10
C THR A 87 5.00 12.75 -4.04
N GLU A 88 5.79 13.37 -3.16
CA GLU A 88 5.26 14.40 -2.26
C GLU A 88 4.66 15.58 -3.02
N PHE A 89 5.32 16.04 -4.10
CA PHE A 89 4.78 17.09 -4.96
C PHE A 89 3.47 16.66 -5.61
N GLN A 90 3.42 15.44 -6.16
CA GLN A 90 2.21 14.88 -6.76
C GLN A 90 1.04 14.80 -5.77
N ILE A 91 1.30 14.37 -4.52
CA ILE A 91 0.29 14.30 -3.45
C ILE A 91 -0.15 15.70 -2.99
N LYS A 92 0.76 16.68 -2.96
CA LYS A 92 0.42 18.08 -2.64
C LYS A 92 -0.43 18.72 -3.76
N ASP A 93 -0.14 18.42 -5.02
CA ASP A 93 -0.95 18.92 -6.13
C ASP A 93 -2.33 18.25 -6.16
N LEU A 94 -2.40 16.97 -5.78
CA LEU A 94 -3.67 16.28 -5.54
C LEU A 94 -4.52 17.01 -4.48
N GLU A 95 -3.93 17.47 -3.37
CA GLU A 95 -4.67 18.23 -2.35
C GLU A 95 -5.35 19.47 -2.93
N LYS A 96 -4.67 20.19 -3.82
CA LYS A 96 -5.21 21.37 -4.49
C LYS A 96 -6.35 21.02 -5.44
N THR A 97 -6.30 19.86 -6.11
CA THR A 97 -7.40 19.41 -6.99
C THR A 97 -8.69 19.08 -6.23
N LEU A 98 -8.61 18.86 -4.92
CA LEU A 98 -9.76 18.71 -4.04
C LEU A 98 -10.32 20.08 -3.57
N GLU A 99 -9.64 21.17 -3.87
CA GLU A 99 -10.06 22.54 -3.56
C GLU A 99 -10.89 23.09 -4.73
N GLY A 100 -12.20 22.89 -4.66
CA GLY A 100 -13.14 23.41 -5.64
C GLY A 100 -14.57 22.96 -5.34
N ASP A 101 -15.54 23.59 -6.01
CA ASP A 101 -16.96 23.26 -5.86
C ASP A 101 -17.30 21.87 -6.44
N GLU A 102 -16.53 21.42 -7.44
CA GLU A 102 -16.67 20.12 -8.08
C GLU A 102 -15.32 19.37 -8.16
N PRO A 103 -14.91 18.67 -7.10
CA PRO A 103 -13.65 17.93 -7.07
C PRO A 103 -13.64 16.74 -8.04
N GLN A 104 -12.56 16.61 -8.80
CA GLN A 104 -12.39 15.57 -9.82
C GLN A 104 -11.81 14.28 -9.22
N TYR A 105 -12.66 13.50 -8.52
CA TYR A 105 -12.22 12.31 -7.79
C TYR A 105 -11.59 11.20 -8.67
N ASP A 106 -12.07 11.02 -9.90
CA ASP A 106 -11.47 10.02 -10.82
C ASP A 106 -10.06 10.42 -11.28
N PHE A 107 -9.84 11.72 -11.49
CA PHE A 107 -8.52 12.26 -11.81
C PHE A 107 -7.56 12.07 -10.63
N CYS A 108 -8.02 12.39 -9.42
CA CYS A 108 -7.30 12.16 -8.17
C CYS A 108 -6.82 10.70 -8.03
N ARG A 109 -7.69 9.74 -8.34
CA ARG A 109 -7.38 8.29 -8.31
C ARG A 109 -6.41 7.86 -9.39
N SER A 110 -6.45 8.49 -10.57
CA SER A 110 -5.46 8.25 -11.62
C SER A 110 -4.09 8.76 -11.21
N LEU A 111 -4.00 9.92 -10.56
CA LEU A 111 -2.73 10.45 -10.04
C LEU A 111 -2.09 9.45 -9.05
N LEU A 112 -2.84 8.90 -8.10
CA LEU A 112 -2.31 7.93 -7.13
C LEU A 112 -1.79 6.62 -7.77
N ARG A 113 -2.12 6.34 -9.03
CA ARG A 113 -1.74 5.11 -9.76
C ARG A 113 -0.74 5.33 -10.89
N SER A 114 -0.35 6.56 -11.15
CA SER A 114 0.50 6.94 -12.28
C SER A 114 1.63 7.87 -11.86
N GLY A 115 2.58 8.12 -12.77
CA GLY A 115 3.71 8.99 -12.50
C GLY A 115 4.60 8.49 -11.35
N PRO A 116 5.18 9.39 -10.55
CA PRO A 116 6.01 9.05 -9.39
C PRO A 116 5.32 8.10 -8.39
N ALA A 117 4.04 8.33 -8.11
CA ALA A 117 3.24 7.54 -7.17
C ALA A 117 3.16 6.04 -7.53
N ALA A 118 3.20 5.69 -8.83
CA ALA A 118 3.15 4.30 -9.28
C ALA A 118 4.33 3.46 -8.76
N SER A 119 5.50 4.09 -8.55
CA SER A 119 6.71 3.44 -8.07
C SER A 119 6.97 3.67 -6.56
N LEU A 120 6.14 4.49 -5.91
CA LEU A 120 6.35 4.95 -4.53
C LEU A 120 6.67 3.82 -3.56
N ARG A 121 5.87 2.75 -3.57
CA ARG A 121 6.00 1.62 -2.64
C ARG A 121 7.39 0.99 -2.66
N VAL A 122 8.00 0.87 -3.85
CA VAL A 122 9.34 0.29 -3.99
C VAL A 122 10.38 1.28 -3.47
N ASN A 123 10.25 2.56 -3.85
CA ASN A 123 11.19 3.61 -3.46
C ASN A 123 11.22 3.83 -1.94
N ILE A 124 10.07 3.98 -1.28
CA ILE A 124 10.02 4.23 0.18
C ILE A 124 10.50 3.03 0.99
N ARG A 125 10.29 1.81 0.49
CA ARG A 125 10.83 0.60 1.13
C ARG A 125 12.34 0.51 1.00
N ALA A 126 12.90 0.93 -0.13
CA ALA A 126 14.35 1.02 -0.29
C ALA A 126 14.94 2.07 0.66
N VAL A 127 14.34 3.25 0.75
CA VAL A 127 14.74 4.29 1.72
C VAL A 127 14.67 3.78 3.16
N ALA A 128 13.59 3.08 3.53
CA ALA A 128 13.47 2.50 4.87
C ALA A 128 14.51 1.40 5.15
N GLN A 129 14.91 0.63 4.13
CA GLN A 129 15.99 -0.35 4.27
C GLN A 129 17.33 0.35 4.54
N TYR A 130 17.64 1.42 3.82
CA TYR A 130 18.83 2.24 4.09
C TYR A 130 18.82 2.85 5.49
N ALA A 131 17.67 3.36 5.93
CA ALA A 131 17.48 3.87 7.28
C ALA A 131 17.65 2.76 8.34
N SER A 132 17.22 1.53 8.03
CA SER A 132 17.43 0.37 8.88
C SER A 132 18.90 0.00 9.05
N ASP A 133 19.68 0.07 7.97
CA ASP A 133 21.12 -0.17 8.03
C ASP A 133 21.84 0.90 8.89
N GLY A 134 21.27 2.12 8.97
CA GLY A 134 21.71 3.20 9.86
C GLY A 134 21.13 3.18 11.28
N GLY A 135 20.35 2.16 11.67
CA GLY A 135 19.79 2.00 13.01
C GLY A 135 18.39 2.59 13.23
N ASN A 136 17.79 3.22 12.23
CA ASN A 136 16.46 3.86 12.29
C ASN A 136 15.35 2.98 11.67
N GLY A 137 15.55 1.66 11.60
CA GLY A 137 14.66 0.77 10.84
C GLY A 137 13.24 0.74 11.37
N LYS A 138 13.05 0.67 12.69
CA LYS A 138 11.71 0.60 13.29
C LYS A 138 10.86 1.83 12.95
N THR A 139 11.44 3.03 13.08
CA THR A 139 10.73 4.27 12.76
C THR A 139 10.45 4.36 11.27
N ALA A 140 11.47 4.08 10.43
CA ALA A 140 11.33 4.18 8.98
C ALA A 140 10.28 3.20 8.40
N PHE A 141 10.24 1.94 8.87
CA PHE A 141 9.23 1.00 8.42
C PHE A 141 7.82 1.34 8.93
N ASN A 142 7.70 1.89 10.15
CA ASN A 142 6.42 2.39 10.64
C ASN A 142 5.91 3.56 9.78
N ASP A 143 6.80 4.48 9.39
CA ASP A 143 6.46 5.61 8.51
C ASP A 143 6.01 5.11 7.13
N VAL A 144 6.67 4.08 6.58
CA VAL A 144 6.24 3.42 5.33
C VAL A 144 4.85 2.82 5.46
N ASP A 145 4.57 2.09 6.54
CA ASP A 145 3.27 1.45 6.75
C ASP A 145 2.15 2.48 6.94
N GLU A 146 2.40 3.56 7.69
CA GLU A 146 1.46 4.66 7.89
C GLU A 146 1.18 5.41 6.58
N CYS A 147 2.21 5.66 5.76
CA CYS A 147 2.07 6.28 4.45
C CYS A 147 1.19 5.43 3.53
N LEU A 148 1.50 4.14 3.36
CA LEU A 148 0.77 3.25 2.48
C LEU A 148 -0.68 3.06 2.94
N ARG A 149 -0.90 2.87 4.26
CA ARG A 149 -2.26 2.78 4.81
C ARG A 149 -3.05 4.05 4.54
N SER A 150 -2.45 5.23 4.76
CA SER A 150 -3.11 6.51 4.50
C SER A 150 -3.50 6.68 3.04
N LEU A 151 -2.64 6.26 2.09
CA LEU A 151 -2.94 6.33 0.66
C LEU A 151 -4.01 5.31 0.22
N GLU A 152 -4.04 4.12 0.80
CA GLU A 152 -5.09 3.12 0.54
C GLU A 152 -6.46 3.60 1.06
N GLU A 153 -6.48 4.21 2.25
CA GLU A 153 -7.68 4.82 2.82
C GLU A 153 -8.14 6.04 2.01
N LEU A 154 -7.21 6.86 1.51
CA LEU A 154 -7.51 7.96 0.60
C LEU A 154 -8.14 7.45 -0.71
N ASP A 155 -7.56 6.43 -1.36
CA ASP A 155 -8.13 5.86 -2.59
C ASP A 155 -9.55 5.30 -2.37
N SER A 156 -9.76 4.67 -1.21
CA SER A 156 -11.08 4.19 -0.80
C SER A 156 -12.07 5.36 -0.70
N LEU A 157 -11.71 6.43 0.02
CA LEU A 157 -12.54 7.64 0.13
C LEU A 157 -12.86 8.26 -1.23
N LEU A 158 -11.87 8.36 -2.13
CA LEU A 158 -12.07 8.89 -3.48
C LEU A 158 -13.04 8.01 -4.30
N LEU A 159 -12.95 6.68 -4.18
CA LEU A 159 -13.88 5.77 -4.83
C LEU A 159 -15.31 5.92 -4.29
N HIS A 160 -15.46 6.05 -2.97
CA HIS A 160 -16.76 6.29 -2.33
C HIS A 160 -17.36 7.64 -2.78
N ALA A 161 -16.55 8.68 -2.83
CA ALA A 161 -16.99 10.01 -3.27
C ALA A 161 -17.42 10.03 -4.75
N THR A 162 -16.73 9.29 -5.61
CA THR A 162 -17.14 9.08 -7.02
C THR A 162 -18.55 8.48 -7.11
N ARG A 163 -18.95 7.65 -6.13
CA ARG A 163 -20.28 7.04 -6.03
C ARG A 163 -21.30 7.92 -5.30
N LYS A 164 -20.95 9.18 -4.99
CA LYS A 164 -21.79 10.15 -4.25
C LYS A 164 -22.19 9.65 -2.86
N ASP A 165 -21.30 8.92 -2.21
CA ASP A 165 -21.46 8.46 -0.83
C ASP A 165 -21.31 9.65 0.15
N PRO A 166 -22.30 9.96 1.00
CA PRO A 166 -22.23 11.08 1.92
C PRO A 166 -21.17 10.93 3.03
N GLU A 167 -20.69 9.72 3.29
CA GLU A 167 -19.63 9.48 4.29
C GLU A 167 -18.25 9.93 3.79
N ALA A 168 -18.07 10.01 2.48
CA ALA A 168 -16.82 10.40 1.84
C ALA A 168 -16.68 11.93 1.73
N SER A 169 -16.20 12.56 2.80
CA SER A 169 -15.97 14.01 2.84
C SER A 169 -14.60 14.41 2.29
N VAL A 170 -14.51 15.59 1.66
CA VAL A 170 -13.22 16.20 1.28
C VAL A 170 -12.32 16.39 2.51
N LYS A 171 -12.90 16.69 3.68
CA LYS A 171 -12.17 16.84 4.93
C LYS A 171 -11.44 15.56 5.34
N SER A 172 -12.08 14.39 5.24
CA SER A 172 -11.43 13.11 5.54
C SER A 172 -10.35 12.78 4.51
N MET A 173 -10.55 13.11 3.24
CA MET A 173 -9.51 12.95 2.21
C MET A 173 -8.26 13.80 2.50
N LYS A 174 -8.45 15.09 2.78
CA LYS A 174 -7.34 15.98 3.16
C LYS A 174 -6.62 15.50 4.42
N ALA A 175 -7.35 14.97 5.40
CA ALA A 175 -6.71 14.37 6.58
C ALA A 175 -5.79 13.20 6.21
N LYS A 176 -6.20 12.32 5.28
CA LYS A 176 -5.37 11.21 4.81
C LYS A 176 -4.19 11.65 3.94
N ILE A 177 -4.36 12.69 3.12
CA ILE A 177 -3.24 13.33 2.41
C ILE A 177 -2.20 13.84 3.40
N ASN A 178 -2.62 14.58 4.42
CA ASN A 178 -1.73 15.11 5.45
C ASN A 178 -1.01 14.00 6.23
N SER A 179 -1.72 12.92 6.61
CA SER A 179 -1.08 11.74 7.23
C SER A 179 0.00 11.13 6.33
N ALA A 180 -0.28 10.96 5.04
CA ALA A 180 0.68 10.42 4.09
C ALA A 180 1.91 11.34 3.92
N LEU A 181 1.70 12.65 3.77
CA LEU A 181 2.79 13.63 3.65
C LEU A 181 3.66 13.70 4.91
N ASN A 182 3.05 13.67 6.09
CA ASN A 182 3.79 13.68 7.36
C ASN A 182 4.64 12.41 7.53
N ALA A 183 4.12 11.26 7.08
CA ALA A 183 4.86 10.01 7.09
C ALA A 183 6.04 10.03 6.10
N LEU A 184 5.85 10.59 4.90
CA LEU A 184 6.93 10.76 3.93
C LEU A 184 8.03 11.71 4.44
N ASP A 185 7.66 12.85 5.03
CA ASP A 185 8.62 13.80 5.60
C ASP A 185 9.40 13.17 6.78
N SER A 186 8.70 12.39 7.62
CA SER A 186 9.34 11.64 8.72
C SER A 186 10.33 10.60 8.20
N LEU A 187 9.99 9.90 7.12
CA LEU A 187 10.89 8.97 6.45
C LEU A 187 12.10 9.70 5.84
N LEU A 188 11.91 10.83 5.16
CA LEU A 188 12.99 11.59 4.54
C LEU A 188 13.96 12.20 5.57
N LYS A 189 13.52 12.46 6.81
CA LYS A 189 14.41 12.87 7.91
C LYS A 189 15.44 11.79 8.29
N THR A 190 15.21 10.53 7.92
CA THR A 190 16.18 9.44 8.15
C THR A 190 17.32 9.42 7.12
N VAL A 191 17.17 10.15 6.02
CA VAL A 191 18.15 10.24 4.92
C VAL A 191 19.27 11.22 5.29
N PRO A 192 20.54 10.91 5.00
CA PRO A 192 21.65 11.85 5.15
C PRO A 192 21.40 13.18 4.44
N SER A 193 21.82 14.30 5.04
CA SER A 193 21.49 15.65 4.55
C SER A 193 22.10 15.98 3.19
N ASP A 194 23.27 15.41 2.87
CA ASP A 194 23.95 15.55 1.59
C ASP A 194 23.20 14.85 0.46
N VAL A 195 22.64 13.66 0.72
CA VAL A 195 21.80 12.93 -0.23
C VAL A 195 20.44 13.61 -0.38
N LEU A 196 19.84 14.04 0.73
CA LEU A 196 18.54 14.73 0.71
C LEU A 196 18.60 16.05 -0.06
N SER A 197 19.67 16.84 0.12
CA SER A 197 19.86 18.10 -0.62
C SER A 197 20.04 17.88 -2.13
N LYS A 198 20.86 16.91 -2.53
CA LYS A 198 20.99 16.50 -3.95
C LYS A 198 19.65 16.02 -4.52
N GLY A 199 18.93 15.20 -3.76
CA GLY A 199 17.64 14.67 -4.17
C GLY A 199 16.58 15.77 -4.39
N LYS A 200 16.59 16.81 -3.54
CA LYS A 200 15.74 17.99 -3.72
C LYS A 200 16.06 18.73 -5.01
N VAL A 201 17.34 19.02 -5.28
CA VAL A 201 17.76 19.69 -6.53
C VAL A 201 17.30 18.90 -7.75
N ILE A 202 17.47 17.58 -7.74
CA ILE A 202 17.02 16.71 -8.84
C ILE A 202 15.49 16.76 -8.98
N ALA A 203 14.75 16.62 -7.88
CA ALA A 203 13.29 16.65 -7.92
C ALA A 203 12.74 18.02 -8.37
N ASP A 204 13.35 19.11 -7.94
CA ASP A 204 12.98 20.47 -8.32
C ASP A 204 13.19 20.71 -9.82
N SER A 205 14.23 20.13 -10.44
CA SER A 205 14.43 20.23 -11.90
C SER A 205 13.33 19.58 -12.75
N TYR A 206 12.55 18.64 -12.18
CA TYR A 206 11.36 18.09 -12.86
C TYR A 206 10.09 18.93 -12.63
N ARG A 207 10.14 19.90 -11.70
CA ARG A 207 8.99 20.73 -11.31
C ARG A 207 9.03 22.12 -11.94
N GLU A 208 10.22 22.61 -12.32
CA GLU A 208 10.29 23.81 -13.12
C GLU A 208 9.38 23.62 -14.34
N PRO A 209 8.35 24.48 -14.55
CA PRO A 209 7.71 24.49 -15.85
C PRO A 209 8.84 24.72 -16.84
N GLU A 210 8.80 24.08 -17.99
CA GLU A 210 9.65 24.46 -19.11
C GLU A 210 9.30 25.90 -19.53
N GLY A 211 9.71 26.87 -18.72
CA GLY A 211 9.93 28.24 -19.12
C GLY A 211 11.36 28.21 -19.62
N GLU A 212 11.50 28.17 -20.94
CA GLU A 212 12.72 27.87 -21.69
C GLU A 212 12.89 26.35 -21.91
N GLU A 213 11.98 25.73 -22.69
CA GLU A 213 12.43 25.37 -24.05
C GLU A 213 13.36 26.48 -24.55
N THR A 214 14.65 26.26 -24.34
CA THR A 214 15.68 26.96 -25.08
C THR A 214 15.24 26.87 -26.52
N GLY A 215 14.88 28.01 -27.11
CA GLY A 215 14.51 28.18 -28.50
C GLY A 215 15.69 27.88 -29.44
N SER A 216 16.34 26.74 -29.27
CA SER A 216 17.25 26.11 -30.21
C SER A 216 16.67 24.76 -30.59
N LEU A 217 15.51 24.78 -31.23
CA LEU A 217 15.16 23.72 -32.17
C LEU A 217 16.37 23.54 -33.10
N ASP A 218 16.95 22.35 -33.09
CA ASP A 218 18.01 21.92 -33.99
C ASP A 218 17.63 22.31 -35.44
N PRO A 219 18.47 23.03 -36.20
CA PRO A 219 18.15 23.46 -37.56
C PRO A 219 17.64 22.34 -38.48
N GLU A 220 18.00 21.08 -38.23
CA GLU A 220 17.50 19.92 -38.97
C GLU A 220 16.00 19.65 -38.74
N LEU A 221 15.48 19.87 -37.52
CA LEU A 221 14.05 19.64 -37.21
C LEU A 221 13.15 20.70 -37.88
N LYS A 222 13.62 21.96 -37.94
CA LYS A 222 12.92 23.02 -38.68
C LYS A 222 12.86 22.73 -40.19
N GLN A 223 13.88 22.08 -40.71
CA GLN A 223 13.92 21.70 -42.13
C GLN A 223 12.90 20.60 -42.43
N LEU A 224 12.70 19.66 -41.51
CA LEU A 224 11.72 18.58 -41.66
C LEU A 224 10.27 19.09 -41.57
N GLU A 225 9.98 20.05 -40.71
CA GLU A 225 8.64 20.68 -40.63
C GLU A 225 8.31 21.46 -41.92
N SER A 226 9.31 22.03 -42.59
CA SER A 226 9.12 22.74 -43.86
C SER A 226 8.85 21.84 -45.08
N ILE A 227 9.01 20.52 -44.92
CA ILE A 227 8.82 19.52 -45.99
C ILE A 227 7.43 18.83 -45.91
N LEU A 228 6.72 18.98 -44.79
CA LEU A 228 5.36 18.47 -44.58
C LEU A 228 4.29 19.47 -45.05
#